data_AF-A0A2V8MER6-F1
#
_entry.id   AF-A0A2V8MER6-F1
#
_cell.length_a   1.000
_cell.length_b   1.000
_cell.length_c   1.000
_cell.angle_alpha   90.00
_cell.angle_beta   90.00
_cell.angle_gamma   90.00
#
_symmetry.space_group_name_H-M   'P 1'
#
loop_
_entity.id
_entity.type
_entity.pdbx_description
1 polymer ?
#
loop_
_entity_poly.entity_id
_entity_poly.type
_entity_poly.pdbx_seq_one_letter_code
_entity_poly.pdbx_strand_id
1 'polypeptide(L)'
;MAVLERSYKRYQGALSSEWSRFLIIPRHAYRDVFRSKLFTAFFALSFIWPLVCAILIYLHHNVNALGIMKLNVADVLPIDAFFFQVFVEVQGTIGFFLAMLVGPQQVSRDLTNNALPLYLCRPFSRSEYVVGKMSIVIILLSTITWVPGL
;
A
#
# COMPACT_ATOMS: atom_id res chain seq x y z
N MET A 1 15.88 -0.68 45.85
CA MET A 1 16.81 -1.50 45.03
C MET A 1 17.68 -0.53 44.23
N ALA A 2 18.96 -0.42 44.58
CA ALA A 2 19.85 0.62 44.04
C ALA A 2 20.46 0.16 42.71
N VAL A 3 20.24 0.92 41.64
CA VAL A 3 20.85 0.67 40.32
C VAL A 3 22.27 1.24 40.33
N LEU A 4 23.26 0.41 40.70
CA LEU A 4 24.64 0.84 40.96
C LEU A 4 25.52 1.03 39.71
N GLU A 5 25.14 0.52 38.53
CA GLU A 5 25.99 0.63 37.33
C GLU A 5 25.22 1.11 36.11
N ARG A 6 25.55 2.33 35.65
CA ARG A 6 25.15 2.86 34.34
C ARG A 6 26.28 2.73 33.32
N SER A 7 26.91 1.56 33.24
CA SER A 7 27.91 1.30 32.18
C SER A 7 27.19 1.03 30.85
N TYR A 8 27.69 1.64 29.78
CA TYR A 8 27.15 1.43 28.42
C TYR A 8 27.42 -0.01 28.00
N LYS A 9 26.37 -0.84 27.90
CA LYS A 9 26.49 -2.20 27.37
C LYS A 9 26.51 -2.15 25.85
N ARG A 10 27.55 -2.75 25.24
CA ARG A 10 27.64 -2.90 23.79
C ARG A 10 26.47 -3.77 23.30
N TYR A 11 25.89 -3.40 22.17
CA TYR A 11 24.84 -4.19 21.53
C TYR A 11 25.38 -5.59 21.17
N GLN A 12 24.76 -6.65 21.70
CA GLN A 12 25.13 -8.05 21.45
C GLN A 12 24.14 -8.79 20.53
N GLY A 13 23.11 -8.11 20.03
CA GLY A 13 22.12 -8.71 19.13
C GLY A 13 22.64 -8.89 17.70
N ALA A 14 21.90 -9.67 16.90
CA ALA A 14 22.20 -9.84 15.48
C ALA A 14 22.10 -8.49 14.73
N LEU A 15 23.11 -8.18 13.93
CA LEU A 15 23.12 -6.99 13.08
C LEU A 15 22.13 -7.19 11.93
N SER A 16 21.33 -6.15 11.64
CA SER A 16 20.49 -6.15 10.45
C SER A 16 21.35 -6.03 9.19
N SER A 17 21.07 -6.90 8.21
CA SER A 17 21.70 -6.85 6.89
C SER A 17 21.40 -5.52 6.22
N GLU A 18 22.42 -4.91 5.61
CA GLU A 18 22.36 -3.58 4.99
C GLU A 18 21.22 -3.47 3.98
N TRP A 19 21.07 -4.49 3.13
CA TRP A 19 20.00 -4.58 2.12
C TRP A 19 18.58 -4.54 2.68
N SER A 20 18.38 -4.94 3.94
CA SER A 20 17.05 -5.02 4.56
C SER A 20 16.72 -3.82 5.48
N ARG A 21 17.70 -2.95 5.77
CA ARG A 21 17.54 -1.87 6.75
C ARG A 21 16.46 -0.89 6.36
N PHE A 22 16.32 -0.58 5.08
CA PHE A 22 15.31 0.36 4.59
C PHE A 22 13.89 -0.13 4.84
N LEU A 23 13.65 -1.45 4.94
CA LEU A 23 12.32 -2.05 5.18
C LEU A 23 11.79 -1.81 6.60
N ILE A 24 12.65 -1.36 7.53
CA ILE A 24 12.24 -1.05 8.90
C ILE A 24 11.25 0.13 8.90
N ILE A 25 11.50 1.16 8.07
CA ILE A 25 10.63 2.33 7.94
C ILE A 25 9.21 1.95 7.48
N PRO A 26 9.01 1.30 6.32
CA PRO A 26 7.68 0.92 5.86
C PRO A 26 6.99 -0.05 6.82
N ARG A 27 7.73 -0.96 7.48
CA ARG A 27 7.15 -1.87 8.49
C ARG A 27 6.44 -1.12 9.63
N HIS A 28 7.07 -0.07 10.15
CA HIS A 28 6.46 0.74 11.21
C HIS A 28 5.38 1.66 10.65
N ALA A 29 5.63 2.28 9.49
CA ALA A 29 4.67 3.17 8.87
C ALA A 29 3.34 2.47 8.52
N TYR A 30 3.36 1.23 8.02
CA TYR A 30 2.13 0.49 7.76
C TYR A 30 1.34 0.20 9.01
N ARG A 31 2.00 -0.17 10.12
CA ARG A 31 1.31 -0.37 11.40
C ARG A 31 0.60 0.90 11.84
N ASP A 32 1.21 2.06 11.64
CA ASP A 32 0.61 3.35 12.01
C ASP A 32 -0.52 3.75 11.07
N VAL A 33 -0.36 3.54 9.76
CA VAL A 33 -1.38 3.85 8.74
C VAL A 33 -2.63 2.98 8.93
N PHE A 34 -2.45 1.66 9.09
CA PHE A 34 -3.55 0.71 9.29
C PHE A 34 -4.12 0.71 10.73
N ARG A 35 -3.55 1.50 11.64
CA ARG A 35 -4.14 1.72 12.97
C ARG A 35 -5.47 2.49 12.87
N SER A 36 -5.64 3.32 11.84
CA SER A 36 -6.88 4.06 11.61
C SER A 36 -7.93 3.15 10.98
N LYS A 37 -9.04 2.90 11.68
CA LYS A 37 -10.17 2.11 11.15
C LYS A 37 -10.75 2.70 9.86
N LEU A 38 -10.77 4.03 9.74
CA LEU A 38 -11.25 4.73 8.54
C LEU A 38 -10.34 4.46 7.34
N PHE A 39 -9.02 4.53 7.55
CA PHE A 39 -8.07 4.22 6.48
C PHE A 39 -8.19 2.76 6.04
N THR A 40 -8.23 1.84 7.00
CA THR A 40 -8.35 0.41 6.72
C THR A 40 -9.66 0.09 6.00
N ALA A 41 -10.77 0.72 6.38
CA ALA A 41 -12.04 0.59 5.68
C ALA A 41 -11.95 1.14 4.26
N PHE A 42 -11.43 2.35 4.06
CA PHE A 42 -11.23 2.94 2.72
C PHE A 42 -10.34 2.05 1.84
N PHE A 43 -9.23 1.55 2.38
CA PHE A 43 -8.34 0.63 1.68
C PHE A 43 -9.06 -0.67 1.30
N ALA A 44 -9.84 -1.26 2.20
CA ALA A 44 -10.62 -2.46 1.88
C ALA A 44 -11.68 -2.19 0.80
N LEU A 45 -12.39 -1.05 0.87
CA LEU A 45 -13.39 -0.65 -0.12
C LEU A 45 -12.78 -0.43 -1.52
N SER A 46 -11.50 -0.04 -1.61
CA SER A 46 -10.82 0.14 -2.90
C SER A 46 -10.76 -1.14 -3.75
N PHE A 47 -10.79 -2.31 -3.11
CA PHE A 47 -10.80 -3.61 -3.78
C PHE A 47 -12.18 -4.06 -4.25
N ILE A 48 -13.26 -3.37 -3.88
CA ILE A 48 -14.60 -3.75 -4.33
C ILE A 48 -14.70 -3.60 -5.85
N TRP A 49 -14.23 -2.48 -6.40
CA TRP A 49 -14.35 -2.23 -7.84
C TRP A 49 -13.58 -3.26 -8.69
N PRO A 50 -12.28 -3.55 -8.42
CA PRO A 50 -11.56 -4.59 -9.15
C PRO A 50 -12.18 -5.98 -8.99
N LEU A 51 -12.71 -6.30 -7.81
CA LEU A 51 -13.36 -7.57 -7.56
C LEU A 51 -14.64 -7.69 -8.41
N VAL A 52 -15.46 -6.64 -8.48
CA VAL A 52 -16.63 -6.60 -9.37
C VAL A 52 -16.22 -6.78 -10.83
N CYS A 53 -15.21 -6.04 -11.31
CA CYS A 53 -14.68 -6.20 -12.67
C CYS A 53 -14.20 -7.63 -12.95
N ALA A 54 -13.48 -8.26 -12.02
CA ALA A 54 -13.02 -9.64 -12.14
C ALA A 54 -14.18 -10.65 -12.23
N ILE A 55 -15.23 -10.45 -11.42
CA ILE A 55 -16.46 -11.27 -11.50
C ILE A 55 -17.14 -11.10 -12.86
N LEU A 56 -17.26 -9.87 -13.36
CA LEU A 56 -17.87 -9.60 -14.67
C LEU A 56 -17.08 -10.28 -15.80
N ILE A 57 -15.75 -10.19 -15.78
CA ILE A 57 -14.88 -10.86 -16.75
C ILE A 57 -15.07 -12.38 -16.70
N TYR A 58 -15.12 -12.96 -15.50
CA TYR A 58 -15.32 -14.39 -15.29
C TYR A 58 -16.68 -14.86 -15.81
N LEU A 59 -17.76 -14.14 -15.49
CA LEU A 59 -19.11 -14.47 -15.94
C LEU A 59 -19.25 -14.37 -17.46
N HIS A 60 -18.62 -13.38 -18.08
CA HIS A 60 -18.63 -13.23 -19.55
C HIS A 60 -17.97 -14.41 -20.27
N HIS A 61 -16.89 -14.98 -19.71
CA HIS A 61 -16.17 -16.09 -20.34
C HIS A 61 -16.74 -17.48 -20.00
N ASN A 62 -17.56 -17.62 -18.96
CA ASN A 62 -18.08 -18.91 -18.54
C ASN A 62 -19.44 -19.24 -19.22
N VAL A 63 -19.38 -20.02 -20.29
CA VAL A 63 -20.54 -20.52 -21.06
C VAL A 63 -21.57 -21.30 -20.23
N ASN A 64 -21.15 -21.96 -19.13
CA ASN A 64 -22.07 -22.68 -18.25
C ASN A 64 -22.85 -21.73 -17.30
N ALA A 65 -22.29 -20.57 -16.97
CA ALA A 65 -22.96 -19.58 -16.13
C ALA A 65 -24.09 -18.84 -16.88
N LEU A 66 -23.90 -18.59 -18.19
CA LEU A 66 -24.92 -17.98 -19.05
C LEU A 66 -26.20 -18.83 -19.15
N GLY A 67 -26.06 -20.17 -19.16
CA GLY A 67 -27.19 -21.09 -19.24
C GLY A 67 -28.14 -21.04 -18.03
N ILE A 68 -27.63 -20.68 -16.84
CA ILE A 68 -28.42 -20.56 -15.61
C ILE A 68 -29.21 -19.25 -15.57
N MET A 69 -28.67 -18.18 -16.17
CA MET A 69 -29.24 -16.84 -16.04
C MET A 69 -30.17 -16.43 -17.19
N LYS A 70 -30.25 -17.19 -18.30
CA LYS A 70 -31.06 -16.87 -19.51
C LYS A 70 -30.85 -15.44 -20.06
N LEU A 71 -29.82 -14.74 -19.62
CA LEU A 71 -29.44 -13.41 -20.06
C LEU A 71 -28.26 -13.55 -21.01
N ASN A 72 -28.37 -12.95 -22.19
CA ASN A 72 -27.27 -12.83 -23.14
C ASN A 72 -26.27 -11.79 -22.60
N VAL A 73 -25.47 -12.17 -21.59
CA VAL A 73 -24.52 -11.26 -20.92
C VAL A 73 -23.50 -10.69 -21.90
N ALA A 74 -23.21 -11.42 -22.99
CA ALA A 74 -22.34 -10.99 -24.08
C ALA A 74 -22.80 -9.71 -24.79
N ASP A 75 -24.11 -9.45 -24.87
CA ASP A 75 -24.64 -8.24 -25.51
C ASP A 75 -24.75 -7.05 -24.54
N VAL A 76 -24.80 -7.31 -23.23
CA VAL A 76 -25.05 -6.29 -22.19
C VAL A 76 -23.75 -5.70 -21.64
N LEU A 77 -22.65 -6.46 -21.64
CA LEU A 77 -21.34 -6.02 -21.12
C LEU A 77 -20.20 -6.47 -22.05
N PRO A 78 -19.97 -5.78 -23.18
CA PRO A 78 -18.78 -6.03 -24.00
C PRO A 78 -17.52 -5.65 -23.21
N ILE A 79 -16.62 -6.61 -23.04
CA ILE A 79 -15.27 -6.37 -22.49
C ILE A 79 -14.43 -5.74 -23.60
N ASP A 80 -14.60 -4.43 -23.79
CA ASP A 80 -13.92 -3.63 -24.81
C ASP A 80 -12.97 -2.60 -24.18
N ALA A 81 -12.27 -1.80 -25.00
CA ALA A 81 -11.38 -0.74 -24.55
C ALA A 81 -12.04 0.22 -23.54
N PHE A 82 -13.33 0.51 -23.72
CA PHE A 82 -14.08 1.36 -22.79
C PHE A 82 -14.17 0.75 -21.38
N PHE A 83 -14.35 -0.57 -21.26
CA PHE A 83 -14.39 -1.24 -19.96
C PHE A 83 -13.08 -1.05 -19.19
N PHE A 84 -11.94 -1.25 -19.87
CA PHE A 84 -10.62 -1.06 -19.27
C PHE A 84 -10.32 0.41 -18.97
N GLN A 85 -10.77 1.33 -19.82
CA GLN A 85 -10.64 2.77 -19.55
C GLN A 85 -11.36 3.14 -18.25
N VAL A 86 -12.62 2.75 -18.09
CA VAL A 86 -13.38 3.00 -16.85
C VAL A 86 -12.72 2.34 -15.65
N PHE A 87 -12.18 1.12 -15.80
CA PHE A 87 -11.43 0.46 -14.73
C PHE A 87 -10.23 1.30 -14.27
N VAL A 88 -9.39 1.77 -15.20
CA VAL A 88 -8.22 2.58 -14.90
C VAL A 88 -8.60 3.94 -14.32
N GLU A 89 -9.63 4.60 -14.84
CA GLU A 89 -10.09 5.89 -14.34
C GLU A 89 -10.60 5.81 -12.89
N VAL A 90 -11.41 4.80 -12.58
CA VAL A 90 -11.92 4.58 -11.21
C VAL A 90 -10.78 4.25 -10.25
N GLN A 91 -9.87 3.33 -10.63
CA GLN A 91 -8.71 3.00 -9.80
C GLN A 91 -7.74 4.16 -9.64
N GLY A 92 -7.52 4.96 -10.69
CA GLY A 92 -6.71 6.16 -10.64
C GLY A 92 -7.29 7.20 -9.68
N THR A 93 -8.61 7.38 -9.69
CA THR A 93 -9.31 8.30 -8.78
C THR A 93 -9.19 7.84 -7.32
N ILE A 94 -9.40 6.54 -7.05
CA ILE A 94 -9.22 5.98 -5.70
C ILE A 94 -7.76 6.09 -5.25
N GLY A 95 -6.82 5.78 -6.14
CA GLY A 95 -5.39 5.92 -5.90
C GLY A 95 -4.96 7.36 -5.59
N PHE A 96 -5.53 8.35 -6.27
CA PHE A 96 -5.31 9.76 -5.99
C PHE A 96 -5.71 10.12 -4.55
N PHE A 97 -6.91 9.71 -4.10
CA PHE A 97 -7.34 9.96 -2.72
C PHE A 97 -6.46 9.23 -1.70
N LEU A 98 -6.02 8.01 -1.98
CA LEU A 98 -5.07 7.29 -1.12
C LEU A 98 -3.75 8.05 -0.99
N ALA A 99 -3.18 8.49 -2.12
CA ALA A 99 -1.94 9.24 -2.17
C ALA A 99 -2.06 10.57 -1.39
N MET A 100 -3.18 11.27 -1.55
CA MET A 100 -3.47 12.51 -0.83
C MET A 100 -3.57 12.29 0.69
N LEU A 101 -4.15 11.17 1.14
CA LEU A 101 -4.34 10.89 2.56
C LEU A 101 -3.03 10.44 3.25
N VAL A 102 -2.22 9.63 2.57
CA VAL A 102 -1.02 9.03 3.15
C VAL A 102 0.23 9.87 2.90
N GLY A 103 0.38 10.44 1.71
CA GLY A 103 1.61 11.11 1.25
C GLY A 103 2.09 12.23 2.18
N PRO A 104 1.26 13.24 2.49
CA PRO A 104 1.65 14.35 3.35
C PRO A 104 2.08 13.89 4.75
N GLN A 105 1.40 12.88 5.33
CA GLN A 105 1.69 12.40 6.67
C GLN A 105 3.05 11.72 6.79
N GLN A 106 3.58 11.16 5.69
CA GLN A 106 4.89 10.50 5.70
C GLN A 106 6.04 11.48 5.86
N VAL A 107 5.87 12.70 5.35
CA VAL A 107 6.89 13.76 5.36
C VAL A 107 6.68 14.71 6.53
N SER A 108 5.45 15.18 6.74
CA SER A 108 5.15 16.19 7.76
C SER A 108 5.50 15.76 9.17
N ARG A 109 5.20 14.50 9.54
CA ARG A 109 5.50 13.96 10.89
C ARG A 109 6.99 13.92 11.19
N ASP A 110 7.82 13.69 10.18
CA ASP A 110 9.28 13.64 10.36
C ASP A 110 9.86 15.06 10.51
N LEU A 111 9.30 16.04 9.79
CA LEU A 111 9.69 17.44 9.90
C LEU A 111 9.24 18.05 11.25
N THR A 112 7.99 17.85 11.65
CA THR A 112 7.45 18.40 12.90
C THR A 112 8.19 17.88 14.13
N ASN A 113 8.59 16.61 14.11
CA ASN A 113 9.27 15.97 15.24
C ASN A 113 10.81 16.02 15.15
N ASN A 114 11.38 16.70 14.16
CA ASN A 114 12.82 16.71 13.89
C ASN A 114 13.42 15.28 13.92
N ALA A 115 12.78 14.35 13.23
CA ALA A 115 13.16 12.94 13.28
C ALA A 115 14.40 12.60 12.42
N LEU A 116 14.74 13.45 11.44
CA LEU A 116 15.84 13.21 10.49
C LEU A 116 17.20 12.97 11.17
N PRO A 117 17.65 13.76 12.16
CA PRO A 117 18.88 13.47 12.90
C PRO A 117 18.86 12.10 13.58
N LEU A 118 17.70 11.67 14.13
CA LEU A 118 17.58 10.37 14.81
C LEU A 118 17.75 9.19 13.83
N TYR A 119 17.32 9.35 12.58
CA TYR A 119 17.55 8.35 11.53
C TYR A 119 19.02 8.35 11.08
N LEU A 120 19.60 9.52 10.84
CA LEU A 120 20.96 9.65 10.27
C LEU A 120 22.09 9.42 11.29
N CYS A 121 21.82 9.45 12.59
CA CYS A 121 22.78 9.05 13.63
C CYS A 121 22.95 7.51 13.72
N ARG A 122 22.11 6.74 13.03
CA ARG A 122 22.23 5.28 12.89
C ARG A 122 22.97 4.96 11.58
N PRO A 123 23.50 3.73 11.40
CA PRO A 123 24.12 3.31 10.13
C PRO A 123 23.05 3.15 9.03
N PHE A 124 22.52 4.29 8.60
CA PHE A 124 21.39 4.46 7.69
C PHE A 124 21.65 5.67 6.80
N SER A 125 21.69 5.45 5.49
CA SER A 125 22.00 6.47 4.49
C SER A 125 20.79 7.34 4.14
N ARG A 126 21.05 8.50 3.53
CA ARG A 126 20.00 9.41 3.04
C ARG A 126 19.16 8.77 1.93
N SER A 127 19.78 7.98 1.06
CA SER A 127 19.08 7.26 -0.01
C SER A 127 18.17 6.17 0.52
N GLU A 128 18.61 5.38 1.51
CA GLU A 128 17.77 4.36 2.16
C GLU A 128 16.55 5.00 2.85
N TYR A 129 16.70 6.20 3.42
CA TYR A 129 15.58 6.96 3.97
C TYR A 129 14.55 7.32 2.91
N VAL A 130 14.99 7.93 1.81
CA VAL A 130 14.08 8.34 0.73
C VAL A 130 13.39 7.12 0.12
N VAL A 131 14.14 6.06 -0.19
CA VAL A 131 13.59 4.82 -0.74
C VAL A 131 12.59 4.19 0.24
N GLY A 132 12.93 4.09 1.53
CA GLY A 132 12.04 3.52 2.54
C GLY A 132 10.75 4.33 2.75
N LYS A 133 10.79 5.66 2.60
CA LYS A 133 9.59 6.51 2.66
C LYS A 133 8.76 6.42 1.37
N MET A 134 9.41 6.45 0.21
CA MET A 134 8.73 6.33 -1.10
C MET A 134 8.08 4.96 -1.27
N SER A 135 8.73 3.89 -0.79
CA SER A 135 8.20 2.53 -0.89
C SER A 135 6.83 2.38 -0.23
N ILE A 136 6.55 3.17 0.82
CA ILE A 136 5.25 3.14 1.52
C ILE A 136 4.11 3.45 0.55
N VAL A 137 4.24 4.58 -0.16
CA VAL A 137 3.23 5.07 -1.10
C VAL A 137 3.22 4.21 -2.35
N ILE A 138 4.38 3.84 -2.88
CA ILE A 138 4.51 3.01 -4.08
C ILE A 138 3.80 1.66 -3.88
N ILE A 139 4.06 0.95 -2.78
CA ILE A 139 3.46 -0.37 -2.53
C ILE A 139 1.94 -0.24 -2.29
N LEU A 140 1.49 0.77 -1.53
CA LEU A 140 0.05 0.94 -1.29
C LEU A 140 -0.70 1.24 -2.59
N LEU A 141 -0.19 2.15 -3.41
CA LEU A 141 -0.78 2.47 -4.71
C LEU A 141 -0.70 1.29 -5.67
N SER A 142 0.41 0.56 -5.66
CA SER A 142 0.59 -0.60 -6.55
C SER A 142 -0.45 -1.68 -6.29
N THR A 143 -0.68 -2.00 -5.01
CA THR A 143 -1.64 -3.02 -4.59
C THR A 143 -3.06 -2.73 -5.07
N ILE A 144 -3.45 -1.46 -5.20
CA ILE A 144 -4.82 -1.09 -5.59
C ILE A 144 -4.97 -0.81 -7.09
N THR A 145 -3.93 -0.31 -7.76
CA THR A 145 -4.06 0.19 -9.13
C THR A 145 -3.78 -0.88 -10.18
N TRP A 146 -2.51 -1.26 -10.37
CA TRP A 146 -2.10 -2.14 -11.46
C TRP A 146 -2.08 -3.61 -11.05
N VAL A 147 -1.81 -3.94 -9.78
CA VAL A 147 -1.80 -5.33 -9.31
C VAL A 147 -3.13 -6.05 -9.57
N PRO A 148 -4.31 -5.43 -9.33
CA PRO A 148 -5.59 -6.07 -9.65
C PRO A 148 -5.92 -6.12 -11.15
N GLY A 149 -5.17 -5.39 -11.98
CA GLY A 149 -5.36 -5.36 -13.43
C GLY A 149 -4.48 -6.36 -14.20
N LEU A 150 -3.59 -7.08 -13.51
CA LEU A 150 -2.81 -8.19 -14.05
C LEU A 150 -3.54 -9.52 -13.87
#